data_AF-A0A2Z6IBQ1-F1
#
_entry.id   AF-A0A2Z6IBQ1-F1
#
_cell.length_a   1.000
_cell.length_b   1.000
_cell.length_c   1.000
_cell.angle_alpha   90.00
_cell.angle_beta   90.00
_cell.angle_gamma   90.00
#
_symmetry.space_group_name_H-M   'P 1'
#
loop_
_entity.id
_entity.type
_entity.pdbx_description
1 polymer ?
#
loop_
_entity_poly.entity_id
_entity_poly.type
_entity_poly.pdbx_seq_one_letter_code
_entity_poly.pdbx_strand_id
1 'polypeptide(L)'
;MYAYVVRDYTLSDLERFVALSIRRGSTLASIEKNDPTLADLKCVAGAALLFWPAKPEGAPLTDAEVERATARFLAEAGDWLKAVPAEVGALCERFSLAERTNLESEPHGLYRSQLEPMPGVTASRLLDELESARTILAERRARRIEALREKNRTVNSGAPSVDPEADVRFMREALEEAQRAADAGEVPVGAVLVKDGKVVARGGNRTIRDRDPTAHAEVLVLREAARLLDNHRLEGLSLYVTLEPCPMCAGAIAEARLERLVFGAGDPKKGAAGGAFSLFDVPGVNHRPWVTTGVLKAESERMLKDFFEARRSEKRAASVASQGASAEEPRCTCCAHAHPDAEGADR
;
A
#
# COMPACT_ATOMS: atom_id res chain seq x y z
N MET A 1 -59.74 5.07 8.80
CA MET A 1 -59.00 6.23 8.25
C MET A 1 -58.19 5.69 7.08
N TYR A 2 -58.63 5.91 5.84
CA TYR A 2 -57.92 5.40 4.66
C TYR A 2 -56.60 6.16 4.52
N ALA A 3 -55.48 5.52 4.84
CA ALA A 3 -54.17 6.08 4.55
C ALA A 3 -53.99 6.08 3.03
N TYR A 4 -53.78 7.26 2.45
CA TYR A 4 -53.52 7.40 1.02
C TYR A 4 -52.17 6.72 0.72
N VAL A 5 -52.20 5.59 0.01
CA VAL A 5 -50.98 4.89 -0.39
C VAL A 5 -50.38 5.67 -1.56
N VAL A 6 -49.33 6.44 -1.28
CA VAL A 6 -48.57 7.14 -2.33
C VAL A 6 -47.79 6.10 -3.13
N ARG A 7 -48.19 5.89 -4.38
CA ARG A 7 -47.61 4.91 -5.32
C ARG A 7 -46.59 5.53 -6.27
N ASP A 8 -46.62 6.85 -6.39
CA ASP A 8 -45.72 7.61 -7.24
C ASP A 8 -44.26 7.39 -6.86
N TYR A 9 -43.42 7.24 -7.88
CA TYR A 9 -41.96 7.26 -7.72
C TYR A 9 -41.38 8.38 -8.57
N THR A 10 -40.76 9.36 -7.91
CA THR A 10 -40.40 10.65 -8.51
C THR A 10 -38.89 10.78 -8.75
N LEU A 11 -38.48 11.85 -9.43
CA LEU A 11 -37.05 12.20 -9.55
C LEU A 11 -36.41 12.48 -8.19
N SER A 12 -37.17 13.06 -7.24
CA SER A 12 -36.67 13.29 -5.88
C SER A 12 -36.36 11.97 -5.15
N ASP A 13 -37.14 10.91 -5.43
CA ASP A 13 -36.88 9.59 -4.88
C ASP A 13 -35.61 8.97 -5.49
N LEU A 14 -35.32 9.20 -6.78
CA LEU A 14 -34.03 8.80 -7.38
C LEU A 14 -32.85 9.52 -6.72
N GLU A 15 -32.93 10.85 -6.58
CA GLU A 15 -31.90 11.65 -5.93
C GLU A 15 -31.66 11.19 -4.48
N ARG A 16 -32.76 10.89 -3.76
CA ARG A 16 -32.71 10.35 -2.39
C ARG A 16 -32.04 8.99 -2.34
N PHE A 17 -32.35 8.09 -3.28
CA PHE A 17 -31.68 6.80 -3.40
C PHE A 17 -30.18 6.96 -3.66
N VAL A 18 -29.80 7.83 -4.60
CA VAL A 18 -28.40 8.14 -4.92
C VAL A 18 -27.67 8.65 -3.68
N ALA A 19 -28.30 9.50 -2.87
CA ALA A 19 -27.72 9.99 -1.63
C ALA A 19 -27.50 8.88 -0.60
N LEU A 20 -28.43 7.92 -0.49
CA LEU A 20 -28.26 6.74 0.38
C LEU A 20 -27.09 5.85 -0.08
N SER A 21 -26.89 5.72 -1.41
CA SER A 21 -25.85 4.88 -2.00
C SER A 21 -24.41 5.27 -1.62
N ILE A 22 -24.23 6.51 -1.14
CA ILE A 22 -22.93 7.01 -0.67
C ILE A 22 -22.43 6.18 0.52
N ARG A 23 -23.34 5.66 1.35
CA ARG A 23 -23.02 4.86 2.55
C ARG A 23 -23.01 3.36 2.21
N ARG A 24 -21.84 2.85 1.83
CA ARG A 24 -21.65 1.42 1.55
C ARG A 24 -21.81 0.56 2.80
N GLY A 25 -22.44 -0.59 2.62
CA GLY A 25 -22.62 -1.62 3.65
C GLY A 25 -23.80 -1.38 4.59
N SER A 26 -24.74 -0.52 4.23
CA SER A 26 -25.95 -0.24 5.02
C SER A 26 -26.87 -1.46 5.03
N THR A 27 -27.55 -1.75 6.15
CA THR A 27 -28.61 -2.78 6.21
C THR A 27 -29.98 -2.09 6.22
N LEU A 28 -31.04 -2.79 5.83
CA LEU A 28 -32.42 -2.25 5.90
C LEU A 28 -32.77 -1.80 7.33
N ALA A 29 -32.41 -2.59 8.34
CA ALA A 29 -32.62 -2.22 9.75
C ALA A 29 -31.87 -0.95 10.17
N SER A 30 -30.66 -0.73 9.63
CA SER A 30 -29.90 0.50 9.88
C SER A 30 -30.56 1.71 9.22
N ILE A 31 -31.08 1.56 8.00
CA ILE A 31 -31.81 2.62 7.30
C ILE A 31 -33.08 2.98 8.08
N GLU A 32 -33.87 1.97 8.48
CA GLU A 32 -35.08 2.15 9.29
C GLU A 32 -34.82 2.92 10.58
N LYS A 33 -33.76 2.53 11.30
CA LYS A 33 -33.39 3.17 12.57
C LYS A 33 -33.04 4.66 12.41
N ASN A 34 -32.49 5.05 11.26
CA ASN A 34 -31.99 6.40 11.02
C ASN A 34 -33.04 7.33 10.36
N ASP A 35 -34.15 6.79 9.86
CA ASP A 35 -35.25 7.57 9.28
C ASP A 35 -36.60 7.17 9.90
N PRO A 36 -37.07 7.91 10.94
CA PRO A 36 -38.36 7.66 11.57
C PRO A 36 -39.56 7.79 10.62
N THR A 37 -39.41 8.45 9.47
CA THR A 37 -40.49 8.61 8.48
C THR A 37 -40.63 7.41 7.55
N LEU A 38 -39.67 6.47 7.60
CA LEU A 38 -39.55 5.30 6.72
C LEU A 38 -39.46 5.64 5.22
N ALA A 39 -39.24 6.90 4.87
CA ALA A 39 -39.21 7.35 3.49
C ALA A 39 -37.95 6.84 2.76
N ASP A 40 -36.82 6.68 3.45
CA ASP A 40 -35.60 6.07 2.91
C ASP A 40 -35.82 4.60 2.55
N LEU A 41 -36.51 3.84 3.41
CA LEU A 41 -36.85 2.44 3.12
C LEU A 41 -37.86 2.32 1.97
N LYS A 42 -38.86 3.20 1.94
CA LYS A 42 -39.83 3.26 0.84
C LYS A 42 -39.14 3.61 -0.48
N CYS A 43 -38.17 4.51 -0.44
CA CYS A 43 -37.32 4.87 -1.57
C CYS A 43 -36.54 3.65 -2.09
N VAL A 44 -35.89 2.88 -1.20
CA VAL A 44 -35.22 1.62 -1.58
C VAL A 44 -36.17 0.61 -2.23
N ALA A 45 -37.39 0.46 -1.69
CA ALA A 45 -38.40 -0.42 -2.27
C ALA A 45 -38.84 0.02 -3.68
N GLY A 46 -39.12 1.32 -3.86
CA GLY A 46 -39.49 1.86 -5.17
C GLY A 46 -38.36 1.72 -6.20
N ALA A 47 -37.10 1.96 -5.80
CA ALA A 47 -35.95 1.74 -6.66
C ALA A 47 -35.82 0.28 -7.10
N ALA A 48 -36.04 -0.69 -6.21
CA ALA A 48 -36.00 -2.11 -6.55
C ALA A 48 -37.09 -2.50 -7.57
N LEU A 49 -38.29 -1.93 -7.44
CA LEU A 49 -39.40 -2.16 -8.35
C LEU A 49 -39.17 -1.62 -9.76
N LEU A 50 -38.30 -0.61 -9.95
CA LEU A 50 -37.89 -0.17 -11.29
C LEU A 50 -37.17 -1.27 -12.09
N PHE A 51 -36.58 -2.26 -11.41
CA PHE A 51 -35.89 -3.39 -12.03
C PHE A 51 -36.82 -4.57 -12.32
N TRP A 52 -38.04 -4.56 -11.80
CA TRP A 52 -39.01 -5.63 -12.07
C TRP A 52 -39.51 -5.54 -13.51
N PRO A 53 -39.65 -6.68 -14.21
CA PRO A 53 -40.07 -6.68 -15.60
C PRO A 53 -41.51 -6.18 -15.75
N ALA A 54 -41.74 -5.30 -16.74
CA ALA A 54 -43.09 -4.94 -17.16
C ALA A 54 -43.67 -6.04 -18.05
N LYS A 55 -44.84 -6.58 -17.68
CA LYS A 55 -45.58 -7.54 -18.52
C LYS A 55 -46.76 -6.87 -19.23
N PRO A 56 -47.15 -7.36 -20.42
CA PRO A 56 -48.35 -6.89 -21.12
C PRO A 56 -49.59 -6.99 -20.23
N GLU A 57 -50.47 -5.99 -20.33
CA GLU A 57 -51.78 -5.96 -19.63
C GLU A 57 -51.70 -6.09 -18.09
N GLY A 58 -50.53 -5.83 -17.48
CA GLY A 58 -50.34 -5.94 -16.03
C GLY A 58 -50.36 -7.40 -15.54
N ALA A 59 -50.01 -8.36 -16.39
CA ALA A 59 -49.92 -9.76 -16.00
C ALA A 59 -48.94 -9.94 -14.83
N PRO A 60 -49.27 -10.84 -13.87
CA PRO A 60 -48.45 -10.99 -12.68
C PRO A 60 -47.08 -11.63 -12.96
N LEU A 61 -46.14 -11.33 -12.07
CA LEU A 61 -44.80 -11.90 -12.03
C LEU A 61 -44.76 -13.10 -11.10
N THR A 62 -44.04 -14.15 -11.48
CA THR A 62 -43.76 -15.29 -10.60
C THR A 62 -42.75 -14.91 -9.52
N ASP A 63 -42.76 -15.64 -8.39
CA ASP A 63 -41.74 -15.54 -7.34
C ASP A 63 -40.31 -15.54 -7.93
N ALA A 64 -40.03 -16.43 -8.90
CA ALA A 64 -38.71 -16.56 -9.51
C ALA A 64 -38.31 -15.34 -10.39
N GLU A 65 -39.27 -14.70 -11.06
CA GLU A 65 -39.02 -13.47 -11.82
C GLU A 65 -38.70 -12.30 -10.89
N VAL A 66 -39.45 -12.16 -9.81
CA VAL A 66 -39.22 -11.13 -8.78
C VAL A 66 -37.88 -11.32 -8.10
N GLU A 67 -37.54 -12.56 -7.73
CA GLU A 67 -36.26 -12.88 -7.10
C GLU A 67 -35.08 -12.53 -8.01
N ARG A 68 -35.12 -12.92 -9.29
CA ARG A 68 -34.09 -12.57 -10.27
C ARG A 68 -33.95 -11.07 -10.48
N ALA A 69 -35.07 -10.35 -10.63
CA ALA A 69 -35.06 -8.90 -10.81
C ALA A 69 -34.50 -8.17 -9.59
N THR A 70 -34.87 -8.61 -8.40
CA THR A 70 -34.41 -8.02 -7.14
C THR A 70 -32.95 -8.35 -6.86
N ALA A 71 -32.49 -9.55 -7.20
CA ALA A 71 -31.07 -9.92 -7.16
C ALA A 71 -30.24 -9.04 -8.11
N ARG A 72 -30.74 -8.78 -9.32
CA ARG A 72 -30.10 -7.86 -10.28
C ARG A 72 -30.01 -6.44 -9.71
N PHE A 73 -31.10 -5.93 -9.13
CA PHE A 73 -31.08 -4.63 -8.44
C PHE A 73 -29.98 -4.57 -7.37
N LEU A 74 -29.89 -5.57 -6.49
CA LEU A 74 -28.88 -5.64 -5.43
C LEU A 74 -27.45 -5.78 -5.96
N ALA A 75 -27.26 -6.38 -7.13
CA ALA A 75 -25.94 -6.49 -7.77
C ALA A 75 -25.51 -5.20 -8.48
N GLU A 76 -26.46 -4.39 -8.94
CA GLU A 76 -26.22 -3.15 -9.68
C GLU A 76 -26.47 -1.92 -8.80
N ALA A 77 -27.67 -1.35 -8.85
CA ALA A 77 -28.00 -0.09 -8.16
C ALA A 77 -27.95 -0.20 -6.63
N GLY A 78 -28.20 -1.39 -6.09
CA GLY A 78 -28.26 -1.70 -4.66
C GLY A 78 -26.98 -2.30 -4.09
N ASP A 79 -25.84 -2.29 -4.80
CA ASP A 79 -24.57 -2.92 -4.37
C ASP A 79 -24.00 -2.41 -3.03
N TRP A 80 -24.49 -1.25 -2.59
CA TRP A 80 -24.16 -0.60 -1.34
C TRP A 80 -25.01 -1.10 -0.16
N LEU A 81 -26.09 -1.84 -0.42
CA LEU A 81 -27.04 -2.36 0.55
C LEU A 81 -26.73 -3.82 0.88
N LYS A 82 -26.59 -4.14 2.17
CA LYS A 82 -26.54 -5.51 2.70
C LYS A 82 -27.96 -5.99 2.96
N ALA A 83 -28.56 -6.60 1.95
CA ALA A 83 -29.86 -7.25 2.02
C ALA A 83 -29.89 -8.45 1.07
N VAL A 84 -30.82 -9.37 1.30
CA VAL A 84 -31.14 -10.46 0.36
C VAL A 84 -32.43 -10.16 -0.42
N PRO A 85 -32.64 -10.75 -1.61
CA PRO A 85 -33.83 -10.48 -2.43
C PRO A 85 -35.16 -10.62 -1.69
N ALA A 86 -35.28 -11.63 -0.82
CA ALA A 86 -36.48 -11.86 -0.02
C ALA A 86 -36.80 -10.69 0.94
N GLU A 87 -35.79 -10.06 1.54
CA GLU A 87 -35.99 -8.92 2.45
C GLU A 87 -36.46 -7.68 1.68
N VAL A 88 -35.93 -7.47 0.48
CA VAL A 88 -36.34 -6.35 -0.39
C VAL A 88 -37.73 -6.59 -0.97
N GLY A 89 -38.06 -7.82 -1.36
CA GLY A 89 -39.42 -8.18 -1.79
C GLY A 89 -40.46 -7.93 -0.68
N ALA A 90 -40.17 -8.39 0.54
CA ALA A 90 -41.01 -8.12 1.71
C ALA A 90 -41.13 -6.62 2.01
N LEU A 91 -40.09 -5.83 1.73
CA LEU A 91 -40.13 -4.37 1.86
C LEU A 91 -41.11 -3.74 0.87
N CYS A 92 -41.14 -4.21 -0.39
CA CYS A 92 -42.09 -3.74 -1.40
C CYS A 92 -43.55 -4.03 -1.00
N GLU A 93 -43.81 -5.21 -0.42
CA GLU A 93 -45.13 -5.57 0.13
C GLU A 93 -45.50 -4.69 1.33
N ARG A 94 -44.54 -4.47 2.26
CA ARG A 94 -44.73 -3.66 3.48
C ARG A 94 -45.23 -2.25 3.17
N PHE A 95 -44.75 -1.65 2.08
CA PHE A 95 -45.19 -0.31 1.64
C PHE A 95 -46.37 -0.33 0.66
N SER A 96 -46.98 -1.49 0.42
CA SER A 96 -48.08 -1.68 -0.53
C SER A 96 -47.72 -1.22 -1.96
N LEU A 97 -46.43 -1.30 -2.32
CA LEU A 97 -45.92 -1.02 -3.66
C LEU A 97 -45.86 -2.29 -4.52
N ALA A 98 -45.95 -3.46 -3.90
CA ALA A 98 -46.19 -4.73 -4.57
C ALA A 98 -47.29 -5.50 -3.85
N GLU A 99 -48.11 -6.22 -4.61
CA GLU A 99 -49.16 -7.08 -4.11
C GLU A 99 -48.89 -8.52 -4.51
N ARG A 100 -48.93 -9.44 -3.54
CA ARG A 100 -48.79 -10.88 -3.77
C ARG A 100 -50.16 -11.55 -3.69
N THR A 101 -50.55 -12.24 -4.76
CA THR A 101 -51.76 -13.07 -4.81
C THR A 101 -51.36 -14.54 -4.72
N ASN A 102 -51.97 -15.25 -3.78
CA ASN A 102 -51.84 -16.71 -3.65
C ASN A 102 -53.13 -17.34 -4.20
N LEU A 103 -53.09 -17.86 -5.42
CA LEU A 103 -54.20 -18.61 -6.02
C LEU A 103 -54.02 -20.09 -5.70
N GLU A 104 -55.09 -20.76 -5.26
CA GLU A 104 -55.05 -22.21 -4.93
C GLU A 104 -54.61 -23.09 -6.12
N SER A 105 -54.77 -22.60 -7.36
CA SER A 105 -54.40 -23.28 -8.61
C SER A 105 -52.97 -23.02 -9.08
N GLU A 106 -52.22 -22.11 -8.46
CA GLU A 106 -50.86 -21.71 -8.85
C GLU A 106 -49.94 -21.81 -7.63
N PRO A 107 -49.10 -22.86 -7.51
CA PRO A 107 -48.29 -23.10 -6.30
C PRO A 107 -47.15 -22.09 -6.12
N HIS A 108 -46.97 -21.15 -7.05
CA HIS A 108 -45.97 -20.08 -7.00
C HIS A 108 -46.70 -18.74 -6.87
N GLY A 109 -46.27 -17.91 -5.90
CA GLY A 109 -46.89 -16.61 -5.66
C GLY A 109 -46.82 -15.71 -6.89
N LEU A 110 -47.92 -14.98 -7.13
CA LEU A 110 -48.04 -14.06 -8.26
C LEU A 110 -48.01 -12.62 -7.77
N TYR A 111 -47.03 -11.84 -8.22
CA TYR A 111 -46.83 -10.45 -7.83
C TYR A 111 -47.35 -9.47 -8.89
N ARG A 112 -47.92 -8.37 -8.43
CA ARG A 112 -48.15 -7.18 -9.26
C ARG A 112 -47.46 -5.98 -8.62
N SER A 113 -46.66 -5.27 -9.41
CA SER A 113 -46.14 -3.96 -9.03
C SER A 113 -47.30 -2.96 -9.03
N GLN A 114 -47.43 -2.20 -7.95
CA GLN A 114 -48.35 -1.08 -7.79
C GLN A 114 -47.60 0.26 -7.87
N LEU A 115 -46.30 0.24 -8.22
CA LEU A 115 -45.49 1.44 -8.38
C LEU A 115 -45.96 2.21 -9.61
N GLU A 116 -46.05 3.53 -9.49
CA GLU A 116 -46.39 4.45 -10.57
C GLU A 116 -45.21 5.42 -10.81
N PRO A 117 -44.14 5.00 -11.53
CA PRO A 117 -43.02 5.88 -11.81
C PRO A 117 -43.44 7.07 -12.67
N MET A 118 -43.00 8.27 -12.31
CA MET A 118 -43.19 9.45 -13.14
C MET A 118 -42.43 9.32 -14.48
N PRO A 119 -42.88 9.99 -15.56
CA PRO A 119 -42.16 9.98 -16.83
C PRO A 119 -40.67 10.29 -16.67
N GLY A 120 -39.83 9.42 -17.23
CA GLY A 120 -38.38 9.54 -17.14
C GLY A 120 -37.75 9.01 -15.86
N VAL A 121 -38.53 8.43 -14.93
CA VAL A 121 -38.03 7.68 -13.77
C VAL A 121 -37.91 6.21 -14.13
N THR A 122 -36.70 5.77 -14.49
CA THR A 122 -36.43 4.40 -14.97
C THR A 122 -35.21 3.79 -14.29
N ALA A 123 -35.06 2.46 -14.34
CA ALA A 123 -33.86 1.78 -13.84
C ALA A 123 -32.58 2.25 -14.56
N SER A 124 -32.66 2.47 -15.88
CA SER A 124 -31.51 3.00 -16.65
C SER A 124 -31.07 4.36 -16.13
N ARG A 125 -32.02 5.28 -15.93
CA ARG A 125 -31.69 6.61 -15.40
C ARG A 125 -31.08 6.51 -14.00
N LEU A 126 -31.62 5.65 -13.13
CA LEU A 126 -31.05 5.44 -11.80
C LEU A 126 -29.57 5.01 -11.88
N LEU A 127 -29.25 4.09 -12.79
CA LEU A 127 -27.87 3.63 -12.99
C LEU A 127 -26.96 4.77 -13.47
N ASP A 128 -27.42 5.58 -14.42
CA ASP A 128 -26.66 6.73 -14.95
C ASP A 128 -26.37 7.78 -13.86
N GLU A 129 -27.37 8.07 -13.00
CA GLU A 129 -27.24 9.01 -11.87
C GLU A 129 -26.27 8.47 -10.81
N LEU A 130 -26.31 7.15 -10.53
CA LEU A 130 -25.38 6.49 -9.60
C LEU A 130 -23.93 6.52 -10.12
N GLU A 131 -23.72 6.26 -11.41
CA GLU A 131 -22.40 6.33 -12.04
C GLU A 131 -21.83 7.75 -11.99
N SER A 132 -22.67 8.74 -12.33
CA SER A 132 -22.32 10.17 -12.25
C SER A 132 -21.94 10.57 -10.83
N ALA A 133 -22.74 10.19 -9.83
CA ALA A 133 -22.47 10.49 -8.43
C ALA A 133 -21.17 9.83 -7.93
N ARG A 134 -20.90 8.58 -8.32
CA ARG A 134 -19.66 7.87 -7.99
C ARG A 134 -18.43 8.58 -8.55
N THR A 135 -18.52 9.03 -9.80
CA THR A 135 -17.44 9.79 -10.48
C THR A 135 -17.14 11.09 -9.76
N ILE A 136 -18.17 11.90 -9.48
CA ILE A 136 -18.03 13.17 -8.75
C ILE A 136 -17.41 12.95 -7.36
N LEU A 137 -17.85 11.94 -6.63
CA LEU A 137 -17.31 11.63 -5.30
C LEU A 137 -15.84 11.17 -5.36
N ALA A 138 -15.48 10.36 -6.36
CA ALA A 138 -14.10 9.94 -6.58
C ALA A 138 -13.18 11.15 -6.84
N GLU A 139 -13.59 12.06 -7.72
CA GLU A 139 -12.86 13.30 -7.98
C GLU A 139 -12.73 14.19 -6.75
N ARG A 140 -13.80 14.36 -5.97
CA ARG A 140 -13.77 15.15 -4.73
C ARG A 140 -12.82 14.54 -3.69
N ARG A 141 -12.79 13.22 -3.57
CA ARG A 141 -11.83 12.51 -2.70
C ARG A 141 -10.40 12.73 -3.18
N ALA A 142 -10.15 12.61 -4.48
CA ALA A 142 -8.82 12.87 -5.06
C ALA A 142 -8.36 14.32 -4.79
N ARG A 143 -9.22 15.32 -5.03
CA ARG A 143 -8.96 16.73 -4.72
C ARG A 143 -8.65 16.97 -3.24
N ARG A 144 -9.43 16.35 -2.35
CA ARG A 144 -9.20 16.46 -0.89
C ARG A 144 -7.87 15.85 -0.46
N ILE A 145 -7.52 14.67 -0.99
CA ILE A 145 -6.25 14.02 -0.73
C ILE A 145 -5.10 14.92 -1.19
N GLU A 146 -5.19 15.50 -2.39
CA GLU A 146 -4.15 16.39 -2.90
C GLU A 146 -4.04 17.68 -2.10
N ALA A 147 -5.17 18.29 -1.71
CA ALA A 147 -5.16 19.47 -0.84
C ALA A 147 -4.54 19.18 0.54
N LEU A 148 -4.80 18.00 1.12
CA LEU A 148 -4.16 17.56 2.36
C LEU A 148 -2.66 17.32 2.18
N ARG A 149 -2.24 16.73 1.06
CA ARG A 149 -0.83 16.55 0.70
C ARG A 149 -0.13 17.90 0.52
N GLU A 150 -0.77 18.86 -0.13
CA GLU A 150 -0.25 20.21 -0.30
C GLU A 150 -0.14 20.96 1.03
N LYS A 151 -1.17 20.85 1.88
CA LYS A 151 -1.10 21.40 3.24
C LYS A 151 0.02 20.75 4.05
N ASN A 152 0.24 19.46 3.91
CA ASN A 152 1.38 18.78 4.53
C ASN A 152 2.72 19.24 3.92
N ARG A 153 2.79 19.50 2.62
CA ARG A 153 3.99 20.09 1.99
C ARG A 153 4.30 21.46 2.59
N THR A 154 3.31 22.34 2.69
CA THR A 154 3.46 23.72 3.19
C THR A 154 3.74 23.78 4.70
N VAL A 155 3.13 22.92 5.52
CA VAL A 155 3.46 22.86 6.96
C VAL A 155 4.88 22.34 7.19
N ASN A 156 5.36 21.42 6.34
CA ASN A 156 6.72 20.88 6.42
C ASN A 156 7.73 21.65 5.54
N SER A 157 7.36 22.80 4.96
CA SER A 157 8.21 23.55 4.00
C SER A 157 9.17 24.54 4.65
N GLY A 158 9.32 24.55 5.96
CA GLY A 158 10.48 25.20 6.57
C GLY A 158 11.71 24.39 6.19
N ALA A 159 12.49 24.85 5.20
CA ALA A 159 13.77 24.22 4.91
C ALA A 159 14.62 24.28 6.20
N PRO A 160 15.18 23.17 6.69
CA PRO A 160 16.05 23.19 7.85
C PRO A 160 17.23 24.11 7.53
N SER A 161 17.72 24.85 8.53
CA SER A 161 18.90 25.69 8.37
C SER A 161 20.08 24.83 7.89
N VAL A 162 20.56 25.08 6.67
CA VAL A 162 21.71 24.38 6.10
C VAL A 162 22.98 25.11 6.52
N ASP A 163 23.88 24.40 7.20
CA ASP A 163 25.23 24.85 7.51
C ASP A 163 26.24 23.93 6.80
N PRO A 164 26.82 24.37 5.66
CA PRO A 164 27.76 23.56 4.89
C PRO A 164 29.01 23.15 5.68
N GLU A 165 29.48 23.96 6.63
CA GLU A 165 30.64 23.62 7.45
C GLU A 165 30.30 22.52 8.46
N ALA A 166 29.11 22.61 9.07
CA ALA A 166 28.59 21.54 9.91
C ALA A 166 28.39 20.25 9.12
N ASP A 167 27.87 20.32 7.90
CA ASP A 167 27.68 19.13 7.05
C ASP A 167 29.01 18.44 6.75
N VAL A 168 30.05 19.20 6.40
CA VAL A 168 31.40 18.67 6.21
C VAL A 168 31.93 18.04 7.50
N ARG A 169 31.74 18.69 8.66
CA ARG A 169 32.18 18.16 9.96
C ARG A 169 31.52 16.82 10.27
N PHE A 170 30.20 16.73 10.19
CA PHE A 170 29.48 15.50 10.52
C PHE A 170 29.69 14.39 9.49
N MET A 171 29.91 14.74 8.21
CA MET A 171 30.29 13.76 7.21
C MET A 171 31.70 13.19 7.46
N ARG A 172 32.65 13.99 7.99
CA ARG A 172 33.95 13.45 8.44
C ARG A 172 33.76 12.44 9.58
N GLU A 173 32.91 12.74 10.56
CA GLU A 173 32.60 11.78 11.63
C GLU A 173 31.95 10.49 11.07
N ALA A 174 31.10 10.59 10.05
CA ALA A 174 30.55 9.42 9.36
C ALA A 174 31.63 8.63 8.59
N LEU A 175 32.62 9.30 7.99
CA LEU A 175 33.78 8.64 7.36
C LEU A 175 34.65 7.92 8.39
N GLU A 176 34.80 8.43 9.62
CA GLU A 176 35.49 7.72 10.69
C GLU A 176 34.77 6.43 11.09
N GLU A 177 33.44 6.44 11.15
CA GLU A 177 32.65 5.21 11.36
C GLU A 177 32.77 4.22 10.19
N ALA A 178 32.82 4.74 8.96
CA ALA A 178 33.04 3.93 7.77
C ALA A 178 34.42 3.27 7.78
N GLN A 179 35.46 3.98 8.24
CA GLN A 179 36.79 3.43 8.43
C GLN A 179 36.79 2.33 9.50
N ARG A 180 36.12 2.55 10.64
CA ARG A 180 35.96 1.52 11.68
C ARG A 180 35.27 0.26 11.16
N ALA A 181 34.29 0.40 10.27
CA ALA A 181 33.66 -0.73 9.59
C ALA A 181 34.66 -1.45 8.68
N ALA A 182 35.42 -0.69 7.87
CA ALA A 182 36.45 -1.23 6.98
C ALA A 182 37.50 -2.05 7.74
N ASP A 183 38.01 -1.51 8.86
CA ASP A 183 39.01 -2.15 9.72
C ASP A 183 38.49 -3.45 10.34
N ALA A 184 37.17 -3.55 10.56
CA ALA A 184 36.48 -4.76 10.99
C ALA A 184 36.16 -5.73 9.84
N GLY A 185 36.56 -5.43 8.61
CA GLY A 185 36.29 -6.22 7.41
C GLY A 185 34.88 -6.05 6.83
N GLU A 186 34.12 -5.04 7.27
CA GLU A 186 32.78 -4.72 6.79
C GLU A 186 32.84 -3.76 5.59
N VAL A 187 31.78 -3.71 4.79
CA VAL A 187 31.66 -2.68 3.74
C VAL A 187 31.77 -1.28 4.39
N PRO A 188 32.61 -0.36 3.90
CA PRO A 188 32.94 0.88 4.59
C PRO A 188 31.84 1.93 4.41
N VAL A 189 30.74 1.74 5.13
CA VAL A 189 29.63 2.70 5.22
C VAL A 189 29.46 3.09 6.68
N GLY A 190 29.42 4.39 6.92
CA GLY A 190 29.27 4.98 8.24
C GLY A 190 28.16 6.01 8.26
N ALA A 191 27.52 6.15 9.42
CA ALA A 191 26.42 7.07 9.62
C ALA A 191 26.52 7.78 10.97
N VAL A 192 26.05 9.02 11.01
CA VAL A 192 25.95 9.87 12.20
C VAL A 192 24.59 10.54 12.20
N LEU A 193 23.90 10.50 13.34
CA LEU A 193 22.62 11.14 13.55
C LEU A 193 22.76 12.33 14.51
N VAL A 194 22.28 13.49 14.09
CA VAL A 194 22.51 14.79 14.75
C VAL A 194 21.19 15.46 15.11
N LYS A 195 21.14 16.07 16.29
CA LYS A 195 20.07 16.97 16.74
C LYS A 195 20.68 18.25 17.30
N ASP A 196 20.22 19.42 16.85
CA ASP A 196 20.68 20.72 17.36
C ASP A 196 22.22 20.86 17.39
N GLY A 197 22.89 20.37 16.34
CA GLY A 197 24.35 20.39 16.22
C GLY A 197 25.11 19.40 17.12
N LYS A 198 24.41 18.47 17.79
CA LYS A 198 25.01 17.43 18.65
C LYS A 198 24.75 16.04 18.08
N VAL A 199 25.76 15.18 18.11
CA VAL A 199 25.61 13.78 17.72
C VAL A 199 24.81 13.03 18.77
N VAL A 200 23.70 12.42 18.34
CA VAL A 200 22.83 11.56 19.16
C VAL A 200 23.30 10.11 19.06
N ALA A 201 23.60 9.65 17.84
CA ALA A 201 24.06 8.29 17.58
C ALA A 201 25.05 8.27 16.41
N ARG A 202 25.95 7.29 16.41
CA ARG A 202 26.95 7.07 15.33
C ARG A 202 27.21 5.58 15.17
N GLY A 203 27.59 5.14 13.97
CA GLY A 203 27.96 3.76 13.74
C GLY A 203 28.25 3.41 12.29
N GLY A 204 29.04 2.37 12.09
CA GLY A 204 29.32 1.76 10.80
C GLY A 204 28.54 0.47 10.55
N ASN A 205 28.54 0.05 9.28
CA ASN A 205 28.00 -1.24 8.83
C ASN A 205 28.58 -2.40 9.66
N ARG A 206 27.73 -3.38 10.02
CA ARG A 206 28.14 -4.55 10.83
C ARG A 206 27.42 -5.84 10.41
N THR A 207 27.02 -5.93 9.14
CA THR A 207 26.20 -7.04 8.62
C THR A 207 26.87 -8.41 8.80
N ILE A 208 28.20 -8.49 8.64
CA ILE A 208 28.95 -9.75 8.81
C ILE A 208 29.09 -10.08 10.30
N ARG A 209 29.57 -9.12 11.10
CA ARG A 209 29.87 -9.29 12.53
C ARG A 209 28.62 -9.69 13.33
N ASP A 210 27.50 -9.02 13.06
CA ASP A 210 26.26 -9.24 13.79
C ASP A 210 25.41 -10.36 13.15
N ARG A 211 25.82 -10.88 11.98
CA ARG A 211 25.05 -11.85 11.17
C ARG A 211 23.62 -11.39 10.90
N ASP A 212 23.45 -10.07 10.76
CA ASP A 212 22.17 -9.41 10.59
C ASP A 212 22.16 -8.67 9.24
N PRO A 213 21.34 -9.10 8.26
CA PRO A 213 21.29 -8.46 6.94
C PRO A 213 20.75 -7.03 7.00
N THR A 214 20.12 -6.63 8.11
CA THR A 214 19.58 -5.28 8.32
C THR A 214 20.56 -4.34 9.03
N ALA A 215 21.72 -4.84 9.47
CA ALA A 215 22.70 -4.08 10.25
C ALA A 215 23.57 -3.13 9.40
N HIS A 216 22.89 -2.34 8.58
CA HIS A 216 23.42 -1.20 7.84
C HIS A 216 23.62 -0.01 8.77
N ALA A 217 24.59 0.86 8.45
CA ALA A 217 24.95 2.01 9.27
C ALA A 217 23.72 2.87 9.65
N GLU A 218 22.85 3.17 8.69
CA GLU A 218 21.64 3.96 8.86
C GLU A 218 20.66 3.32 9.85
N VAL A 219 20.36 2.04 9.67
CA VAL A 219 19.42 1.31 10.54
C VAL A 219 19.93 1.25 11.97
N LEU A 220 21.23 1.06 12.16
CA LEU A 220 21.85 0.98 13.48
C LEU A 220 21.78 2.31 14.23
N VAL A 221 22.09 3.43 13.56
CA VAL A 221 22.03 4.74 14.22
C VAL A 221 20.59 5.17 14.50
N LEU A 222 19.64 4.83 13.62
CA LEU A 222 18.21 5.06 13.87
C LEU A 222 17.72 4.28 15.09
N ARG A 223 18.07 2.99 15.17
CA ARG A 223 17.71 2.12 16.31
C ARG A 223 18.29 2.66 17.62
N GLU A 224 19.56 3.04 17.63
CA GLU A 224 20.21 3.55 18.83
C GLU A 224 19.61 4.91 19.25
N ALA A 225 19.35 5.81 18.30
CA ALA A 225 18.71 7.08 18.60
C ALA A 225 17.29 6.91 19.14
N ALA A 226 16.49 6.01 18.55
CA ALA A 226 15.14 5.72 19.04
C ALA A 226 15.15 5.20 20.47
N ARG A 227 16.14 4.35 20.81
CA ARG A 227 16.35 3.85 22.17
C ARG A 227 16.77 4.97 23.14
N LEU A 228 17.69 5.85 22.73
CA LEU A 228 18.19 6.96 23.56
C LEU A 228 17.14 8.05 23.80
N LEU A 229 16.28 8.30 22.82
CA LEU A 229 15.23 9.32 22.87
C LEU A 229 13.88 8.78 23.36
N ASP A 230 13.79 7.47 23.61
CA ASP A 230 12.56 6.75 23.96
C ASP A 230 11.39 7.08 23.00
N ASN A 231 11.70 7.17 21.70
CA ASN A 231 10.73 7.54 20.68
C ASN A 231 11.13 6.98 19.30
N HIS A 232 10.18 6.32 18.62
CA HIS A 232 10.38 5.83 17.25
C HIS A 232 10.38 6.96 16.21
N ARG A 233 9.81 8.13 16.55
CA ARG A 233 9.82 9.32 15.71
C ARG A 233 11.01 10.19 16.07
N LEU A 234 11.90 10.33 15.10
CA LEU A 234 13.14 11.08 15.16
C LEU A 234 12.99 12.42 14.42
N GLU A 235 11.86 13.09 14.64
CA GLU A 235 11.57 14.40 14.07
C GLU A 235 12.60 15.44 14.55
N GLY A 236 13.05 16.30 13.64
CA GLY A 236 14.09 17.30 13.92
C GLY A 236 15.53 16.79 13.85
N LEU A 237 15.75 15.52 13.49
CA LEU A 237 17.10 14.95 13.37
C LEU A 237 17.60 14.93 11.94
N SER A 238 18.90 15.17 11.78
CA SER A 238 19.64 15.08 10.52
C SER A 238 20.51 13.82 10.50
N LEU A 239 20.36 13.00 9.46
CA LEU A 239 21.20 11.82 9.22
C LEU A 239 22.28 12.14 8.19
N TYR A 240 23.54 11.91 8.57
CA TYR A 240 24.71 11.96 7.69
C TYR A 240 25.17 10.55 7.40
N VAL A 241 25.30 10.16 6.13
CA VAL A 241 25.74 8.82 5.72
C VAL A 241 26.71 8.87 4.55
N THR A 242 27.77 8.05 4.58
CA THR A 242 28.84 8.14 3.57
C THR A 242 28.40 7.69 2.17
N LEU A 243 27.41 6.80 2.07
CA LEU A 243 26.84 6.26 0.83
C LEU A 243 25.32 6.48 0.79
N GLU A 244 24.78 6.70 -0.40
CA GLU A 244 23.34 6.81 -0.63
C GLU A 244 22.56 5.61 -0.04
N PRO A 245 21.49 5.85 0.74
CA PRO A 245 20.71 4.78 1.34
C PRO A 245 20.06 3.84 0.33
N CYS A 246 20.08 2.54 0.65
CA CYS A 246 19.35 1.52 -0.10
C CYS A 246 17.83 1.55 0.19
N PRO A 247 16.97 0.76 -0.49
CA PRO A 247 15.52 0.79 -0.29
C PRO A 247 15.08 0.51 1.15
N MET A 248 15.76 -0.43 1.82
CA MET A 248 15.52 -0.74 3.23
C MET A 248 15.80 0.46 4.13
N CYS A 249 16.95 1.10 3.94
CA CYS A 249 17.37 2.23 4.77
C CYS A 249 16.52 3.47 4.48
N ALA A 250 16.20 3.75 3.22
CA ALA A 250 15.28 4.82 2.84
C ALA A 250 13.87 4.61 3.44
N GLY A 251 13.39 3.37 3.48
CA GLY A 251 12.13 3.02 4.17
C GLY A 251 12.21 3.28 5.68
N ALA A 252 13.30 2.85 6.32
CA ALA A 252 13.52 3.10 7.74
C ALA A 252 13.60 4.61 8.07
N ILE A 253 14.25 5.41 7.21
CA ILE A 253 14.33 6.87 7.32
C ILE A 253 12.93 7.51 7.26
N ALA A 254 12.07 7.05 6.34
CA ALA A 254 10.70 7.55 6.20
C ALA A 254 9.83 7.20 7.41
N GLU A 255 9.92 5.96 7.91
CA GLU A 255 9.20 5.52 9.12
C GLU A 255 9.66 6.27 10.37
N ALA A 256 10.96 6.54 10.47
CA ALA A 256 11.57 7.29 11.57
C ALA A 256 11.26 8.79 11.56
N ARG A 257 10.60 9.32 10.53
CA ARG A 257 10.22 10.75 10.46
C ARG A 257 11.41 11.72 10.46
N LEU A 258 12.55 11.34 9.89
CA LEU A 258 13.75 12.19 9.88
C LEU A 258 13.54 13.50 9.11
N GLU A 259 13.98 14.62 9.69
CA GLU A 259 13.86 15.91 9.04
C GLU A 259 14.77 16.02 7.81
N ARG A 260 16.02 15.56 7.91
CA ARG A 260 17.04 15.75 6.88
C ARG A 260 17.92 14.52 6.67
N LEU A 261 18.22 14.23 5.41
CA LEU A 261 19.18 13.22 4.96
C LEU A 261 20.31 13.91 4.20
N VAL A 262 21.54 13.67 4.61
CA VAL A 262 22.76 14.16 3.97
C VAL A 262 23.63 12.97 3.61
N PHE A 263 24.01 12.82 2.34
CA PHE A 263 24.89 11.72 1.94
C PHE A 263 26.05 12.13 1.04
N GLY A 264 27.13 11.35 1.11
CA GLY A 264 28.35 11.59 0.34
C GLY A 264 28.30 11.01 -1.07
N ALA A 265 28.66 9.74 -1.23
CA ALA A 265 28.66 9.06 -2.52
C ALA A 265 27.23 8.64 -2.93
N GLY A 266 26.90 8.80 -4.22
CA GLY A 266 25.67 8.25 -4.80
C GLY A 266 25.78 6.75 -5.10
N ASP A 267 24.66 6.04 -5.18
CA ASP A 267 24.61 4.63 -5.59
C ASP A 267 23.65 4.45 -6.78
N PRO A 268 24.16 4.49 -8.04
CA PRO A 268 23.31 4.35 -9.21
C PRO A 268 22.68 2.95 -9.37
N LYS A 269 23.12 1.95 -8.60
CA LYS A 269 22.65 0.56 -8.71
C LYS A 269 21.63 0.20 -7.65
N LYS A 270 21.77 0.73 -6.44
CA LYS A 270 20.93 0.37 -5.28
C LYS A 270 20.40 1.56 -4.50
N GLY A 271 20.80 2.78 -4.83
CA GLY A 271 20.36 4.00 -4.15
C GLY A 271 18.87 4.23 -4.33
N ALA A 272 18.21 4.59 -3.23
CA ALA A 272 16.76 4.84 -3.17
C ALA A 272 16.43 6.31 -2.85
N ALA A 273 17.39 7.22 -3.01
CA ALA A 273 17.25 8.66 -2.78
C ALA A 273 17.65 9.49 -4.03
N GLY A 274 17.51 8.90 -5.23
CA GLY A 274 17.84 9.53 -6.51
C GLY A 274 18.82 8.74 -7.38
N GLY A 275 19.41 7.66 -6.87
CA GLY A 275 20.28 6.73 -7.59
C GLY A 275 19.52 5.81 -8.54
N ALA A 276 19.24 4.57 -8.11
CA ALA A 276 18.48 3.62 -8.92
C ALA A 276 17.00 4.03 -9.03
N PHE A 277 16.44 4.57 -7.96
CA PHE A 277 15.13 5.21 -7.92
C PHE A 277 15.06 6.17 -6.72
N SER A 278 13.93 6.84 -6.54
CA SER A 278 13.66 7.68 -5.38
C SER A 278 12.43 7.15 -4.64
N LEU A 279 12.63 6.56 -3.46
CA LEU A 279 11.54 6.07 -2.62
C LEU A 279 10.65 7.21 -2.14
N PHE A 280 11.26 8.35 -1.80
CA PHE A 280 10.55 9.50 -1.25
C PHE A 280 9.57 10.13 -2.25
N ASP A 281 9.75 9.91 -3.55
CA ASP A 281 8.85 10.40 -4.60
C ASP A 281 7.60 9.52 -4.80
N VAL A 282 7.57 8.31 -4.23
CA VAL A 282 6.42 7.41 -4.34
C VAL A 282 5.19 8.05 -3.67
N PRO A 283 4.03 8.18 -4.35
CA PRO A 283 2.85 8.89 -3.80
C PRO A 283 2.28 8.31 -2.50
N GLY A 284 2.54 7.03 -2.24
CA GLY A 284 2.12 6.34 -1.02
C GLY A 284 3.02 6.57 0.19
N VAL A 285 4.20 7.19 0.03
CA VAL A 285 5.14 7.45 1.12
C VAL A 285 4.78 8.74 1.84
N ASN A 286 4.52 8.62 3.14
CA ASN A 286 3.80 9.61 3.95
C ASN A 286 4.70 10.73 4.49
N HIS A 287 6.02 10.56 4.38
CA HIS A 287 7.03 11.48 4.88
C HIS A 287 8.27 11.48 3.99
N ARG A 288 8.85 12.68 3.81
CA ARG A 288 9.95 12.95 2.89
C ARG A 288 10.97 13.82 3.63
N PRO A 289 12.19 13.34 3.89
CA PRO A 289 13.25 14.16 4.46
C PRO A 289 13.74 15.19 3.44
N TRP A 290 14.33 16.27 3.91
CA TRP A 290 15.14 17.17 3.08
C TRP A 290 16.45 16.48 2.70
N VAL A 291 16.76 16.38 1.42
CA VAL A 291 17.93 15.64 0.93
C VAL A 291 19.04 16.61 0.50
N THR A 292 20.25 16.41 1.03
CA THR A 292 21.49 17.04 0.57
C THR A 292 22.45 15.96 0.10
N THR A 293 23.04 16.11 -1.08
CA THR A 293 23.87 15.09 -1.71
C THR A 293 25.28 15.61 -1.97
N GLY A 294 26.25 14.70 -2.05
CA GLY A 294 27.59 15.02 -2.52
C GLY A 294 28.56 15.58 -1.47
N VAL A 295 28.19 15.63 -0.19
CA VAL A 295 29.07 16.12 0.88
C VAL A 295 30.24 15.16 1.06
N LEU A 296 31.47 15.60 0.80
CA LEU A 296 32.68 14.76 0.79
C LEU A 296 32.55 13.51 -0.11
N LYS A 297 31.87 13.67 -1.25
CA LYS A 297 31.64 12.60 -2.24
C LYS A 297 32.91 11.87 -2.64
N ALA A 298 33.98 12.61 -2.94
CA ALA A 298 35.22 12.05 -3.46
C ALA A 298 35.90 11.14 -2.42
N GLU A 299 35.87 11.53 -1.15
CA GLU A 299 36.36 10.74 -0.02
C GLU A 299 35.54 9.46 0.17
N SER A 300 34.21 9.57 0.19
CA SER A 300 33.31 8.41 0.33
C SER A 300 33.47 7.41 -0.81
N GLU A 301 33.56 7.89 -2.06
CA GLU A 301 33.77 7.02 -3.23
C GLU A 301 35.13 6.33 -3.18
N ARG A 302 36.18 7.05 -2.80
CA ARG A 302 37.54 6.49 -2.69
C ARG A 302 37.58 5.37 -1.67
N MET A 303 37.00 5.59 -0.48
CA MET A 303 36.97 4.57 0.57
C MET A 303 36.29 3.26 0.11
N LEU A 304 35.15 3.35 -0.60
CA LEU A 304 34.48 2.18 -1.17
C LEU A 304 35.33 1.49 -2.25
N LYS A 305 35.96 2.26 -3.15
CA LYS A 305 36.81 1.72 -4.22
C LYS A 305 38.00 0.97 -3.64
N ASP A 306 38.74 1.60 -2.72
CA ASP A 306 39.94 1.05 -2.09
C ASP A 306 39.63 -0.26 -1.35
N PHE A 307 38.51 -0.31 -0.61
CA PHE A 307 38.07 -1.51 0.09
C PHE A 307 37.79 -2.69 -0.86
N PHE A 308 37.03 -2.47 -1.94
CA PHE A 308 36.72 -3.56 -2.87
C PHE A 308 37.93 -3.97 -3.73
N GLU A 309 38.86 -3.06 -4.00
CA GLU A 309 40.14 -3.37 -4.65
C GLU A 309 41.03 -4.26 -3.79
N ALA A 310 41.16 -3.93 -2.50
CA ALA A 310 41.88 -4.76 -1.54
C ALA A 310 41.26 -6.17 -1.45
N ARG A 311 39.94 -6.27 -1.28
CA ARG A 311 39.22 -7.56 -1.22
C ARG A 311 39.38 -8.41 -2.48
N ARG A 312 39.36 -7.80 -3.67
CA ARG A 312 39.59 -8.53 -4.94
C ARG A 312 41.03 -9.05 -5.03
N SER A 313 41.98 -8.26 -4.56
CA SER A 313 43.41 -8.63 -4.54
C SER A 313 43.67 -9.78 -3.57
N GLU A 314 43.12 -9.72 -2.35
CA GLU A 314 43.17 -10.80 -1.37
C GLU A 314 42.57 -12.11 -1.91
N LYS A 315 41.40 -12.05 -2.54
CA LYS A 315 40.75 -13.23 -3.12
C LYS A 315 41.59 -13.86 -4.25
N ARG A 316 42.23 -13.03 -5.08
CA ARG A 316 43.15 -13.51 -6.13
C ARG A 316 44.40 -14.15 -5.53
N ALA A 317 45.00 -13.53 -4.52
CA ALA A 317 46.16 -14.09 -3.83
C ALA A 317 45.82 -15.44 -3.16
N ALA A 318 44.67 -15.54 -2.49
CA ALA A 318 44.19 -16.78 -1.88
C ALA A 318 43.92 -17.88 -2.92
N SER A 319 43.33 -17.55 -4.08
CA SER A 319 43.12 -18.55 -5.14
C SER A 319 44.44 -19.06 -5.71
N VAL A 320 45.42 -18.18 -5.94
CA VAL A 320 46.75 -18.57 -6.45
C VAL A 320 47.48 -19.46 -5.43
N ALA A 321 47.41 -19.14 -4.13
CA ALA A 321 47.99 -19.97 -3.07
C ALA A 321 47.33 -21.36 -2.99
N SER A 322 46.01 -21.45 -3.14
CA SER A 322 45.30 -22.74 -3.15
C SER A 322 45.61 -23.60 -4.39
N GLN A 323 45.89 -22.98 -5.54
CA GLN A 323 46.24 -23.68 -6.79
C GLN A 323 47.71 -24.13 -6.82
N GLY A 324 48.61 -23.37 -6.20
CA GLY A 324 50.02 -23.77 -6.02
C GLY A 324 50.20 -24.96 -5.08
N ALA A 325 49.41 -25.03 -4.00
CA ALA A 325 49.46 -26.13 -3.04
C ALA A 325 48.95 -27.47 -3.62
N SER A 326 48.07 -27.45 -4.64
CA SER A 326 47.60 -28.67 -5.32
C SER A 326 48.56 -29.22 -6.39
N ALA A 327 49.64 -28.50 -6.71
CA ALA A 327 50.62 -28.91 -7.73
C ALA A 327 51.85 -29.66 -7.15
N GLU A 328 51.99 -29.69 -5.81
CA GLU A 328 53.08 -30.36 -5.09
C GLU A 328 52.57 -31.57 -4.27
N GLU A 329 51.78 -32.47 -4.88
CA GLU A 329 51.67 -33.83 -4.35
C GLU A 329 52.80 -34.69 -4.95
N PRO A 330 53.66 -35.33 -4.12
CA PRO A 330 54.69 -36.20 -4.64
C PRO A 330 54.02 -37.42 -5.29
N ARG A 331 54.31 -37.65 -6.57
CA ARG A 331 53.91 -38.88 -7.27
C ARG A 331 54.43 -40.08 -6.48
N CYS A 332 53.52 -40.79 -5.83
CA CYS A 332 53.81 -42.04 -5.14
C CYS A 332 54.38 -43.06 -6.13
N THR A 333 55.66 -43.38 -6.00
CA THR A 333 56.42 -44.34 -6.83
C THR A 333 56.34 -45.76 -6.28
N CYS A 334 55.14 -46.28 -5.94
CA CYS A 334 55.02 -47.61 -5.34
C CYS A 334 54.18 -48.66 -6.09
N CYS A 335 53.68 -48.42 -7.30
CA CYS A 335 52.92 -49.44 -8.02
C CYS A 335 53.59 -49.82 -9.35
N ALA A 336 54.69 -50.55 -9.24
CA ALA A 336 55.24 -51.36 -10.32
C ALA A 336 55.40 -52.80 -9.84
N HIS A 337 54.30 -53.53 -9.66
CA HIS A 337 54.32 -55.00 -9.64
C HIS A 337 53.03 -55.56 -10.21
N ALA A 338 53.22 -56.56 -11.07
CA ALA A 338 52.26 -57.25 -11.91
C ALA A 338 51.14 -58.00 -11.16
N HIS A 339 49.98 -58.18 -11.80
CA HIS A 339 49.60 -59.46 -12.44
C HIS A 339 48.21 -59.36 -13.15
N PRO A 340 47.90 -60.30 -14.07
CA PRO A 340 46.97 -60.14 -15.18
C PRO A 340 45.58 -60.74 -14.92
N ASP A 341 44.68 -60.44 -15.87
CA ASP A 341 43.51 -61.20 -16.32
C ASP A 341 42.58 -61.86 -15.26
N ALA A 342 41.35 -61.36 -15.19
CA ALA A 342 40.18 -62.19 -14.93
C ALA A 342 38.92 -61.58 -15.58
N GLU A 343 38.39 -62.33 -16.53
CA GLU A 343 37.10 -62.18 -17.20
C GLU A 343 35.91 -62.16 -16.21
N GLY A 344 34.78 -61.58 -16.65
CA GLY A 344 33.47 -62.18 -16.32
C GLY A 344 32.36 -61.26 -15.81
N ALA A 345 31.37 -61.07 -16.70
CA ALA A 345 29.92 -61.10 -16.44
C ALA A 345 29.22 -59.95 -15.67
N ASP A 346 28.56 -59.09 -16.47
CA ASP A 346 27.09 -59.01 -16.59
C ASP A 346 26.25 -58.87 -15.29
N ARG A 347 25.76 -57.65 -15.04
CA ARG A 347 24.34 -57.28 -14.85
C ARG A 347 24.13 -55.78 -14.70
#